data_AF-A0A6J5KEQ4-F1
#
_entry.id   AF-A0A6J5KEQ4-F1
#
_cell.length_a   1.000
_cell.length_b   1.000
_cell.length_c   1.000
_cell.angle_alpha   90.00
_cell.angle_beta   90.00
_cell.angle_gamma   90.00
#
_symmetry.space_group_name_H-M   'P 1'
#
loop_
_entity.id
_entity.type
_entity.pdbx_description
1 polymer ?
#
loop_
_entity_poly.entity_id
_entity_poly.type
_entity_poly.pdbx_seq_one_letter_code
_entity_poly.pdbx_strand_id
1 'polypeptide(L)'
;MSKSTKNPLATRPPVDALQYEKLALSAFDLCDRQLSQLNTLTTLAASICRIPAITSDERHRRQTMLELLVDTAEQYQRELECDRELYQVIALDAKGVPQSRITASRATRLLAEASQIAQQEPESSGSAVTLQH
;
A
#
# COMPACT_ATOMS: atom_id res chain seq x y z
N MET A 1 -47.60 11.77 11.91
CA MET A 1 -46.87 10.86 12.82
C MET A 1 -45.72 10.23 12.05
N SER A 2 -44.54 10.86 12.10
CA SER A 2 -43.36 10.49 11.33
C SER A 2 -42.68 9.27 11.96
N LYS A 3 -42.78 8.10 11.33
CA LYS A 3 -41.99 6.93 11.74
C LYS A 3 -40.61 7.01 11.09
N SER A 4 -39.66 7.54 11.86
CA SER A 4 -38.24 7.53 11.53
C SER A 4 -37.74 6.09 11.45
N THR A 5 -37.58 5.56 10.24
CA THR A 5 -36.91 4.29 9.97
C THR A 5 -35.41 4.45 10.24
N LYS A 6 -34.99 4.18 11.47
CA LYS A 6 -33.59 3.94 11.80
C LYS A 6 -33.17 2.68 11.05
N ASN A 7 -32.35 2.83 10.01
CA ASN A 7 -31.62 1.72 9.42
C ASN A 7 -30.86 0.99 10.55
N PRO A 8 -31.08 -0.31 10.76
CA PRO A 8 -30.23 -1.06 11.66
C PRO A 8 -28.86 -1.12 11.00
N LEU A 9 -27.89 -0.44 11.59
CA LEU A 9 -26.48 -0.73 11.36
C LEU A 9 -26.35 -2.24 11.57
N ALA A 10 -26.02 -3.00 10.52
CA ALA A 10 -26.00 -4.46 10.57
C ALA A 10 -25.11 -4.90 11.73
N THR A 11 -25.71 -5.43 12.80
CA THR A 11 -24.99 -5.82 14.00
C THR A 11 -24.03 -6.95 13.61
N ARG A 12 -22.73 -6.66 13.68
CA ARG A 12 -21.67 -7.61 13.35
C ARG A 12 -21.83 -8.85 14.26
N PRO A 13 -21.70 -10.07 13.72
CA PRO A 13 -21.61 -11.25 14.58
C PRO A 13 -20.41 -11.10 15.53
N PRO A 14 -20.52 -11.57 16.78
CA PRO A 14 -19.41 -11.51 17.73
C PRO A 14 -18.22 -12.27 17.14
N VAL A 15 -17.11 -11.55 16.95
CA VAL A 15 -15.87 -12.13 16.45
C VAL A 15 -15.19 -12.89 17.58
N ASP A 16 -14.72 -14.10 17.29
CA ASP A 16 -14.07 -14.98 18.26
C ASP A 16 -12.77 -14.35 18.78
N ALA A 17 -12.61 -14.31 20.10
CA ALA A 17 -11.44 -13.70 20.77
C ALA A 17 -10.13 -14.36 20.31
N LEU A 18 -10.16 -15.66 20.01
CA LEU A 18 -9.01 -16.41 19.49
C LEU A 18 -8.54 -15.88 18.12
N GLN A 19 -9.45 -15.34 17.30
CA GLN A 19 -9.11 -14.79 15.99
C GLN A 19 -8.40 -13.43 16.13
N TYR A 20 -8.81 -12.62 17.09
CA TYR A 20 -8.12 -11.36 17.40
C TYR A 20 -6.73 -11.60 17.99
N GLU A 21 -6.58 -12.61 18.84
CA GLU A 21 -5.27 -13.01 19.37
C GLU A 21 -4.32 -13.39 18.23
N LYS A 22 -4.75 -14.26 17.32
CA LYS A 22 -3.94 -14.66 16.15
C LYS A 22 -3.57 -13.48 15.27
N LEU A 23 -4.50 -12.56 15.03
CA LEU A 23 -4.25 -11.35 14.25
C LEU A 23 -3.27 -10.40 14.96
N ALA A 24 -3.39 -10.25 16.27
CA ALA A 24 -2.49 -9.41 17.06
C ALA A 24 -1.07 -9.99 17.05
N LEU A 25 -0.93 -11.31 17.22
CA LEU A 25 0.36 -12.00 17.12
C LEU A 25 0.97 -11.85 15.72
N SER A 26 0.20 -12.02 14.65
CA SER A 26 0.72 -11.86 13.29
C SER A 26 1.18 -10.42 13.00
N ALA A 27 0.46 -9.43 13.53
CA ALA A 27 0.83 -8.02 13.39
C ALA A 27 2.11 -7.70 14.19
N PHE A 28 2.25 -8.27 15.38
CA PHE A 28 3.46 -8.15 16.18
C PHE A 28 4.67 -8.79 15.48
N ASP A 29 4.52 -10.01 14.97
CA ASP A 29 5.58 -10.72 14.23
C ASP A 29 6.01 -9.96 12.98
N LEU A 30 5.07 -9.30 12.29
CA LEU A 30 5.39 -8.40 11.17
C LEU A 30 6.27 -7.24 11.64
N CYS A 31 5.89 -6.55 12.71
CA CYS A 31 6.68 -5.43 13.23
C CYS A 31 8.10 -5.87 13.63
N ASP A 32 8.23 -7.03 14.29
CA ASP A 32 9.53 -7.57 14.70
C ASP A 32 10.41 -7.90 13.48
N ARG A 33 9.82 -8.50 12.44
CA ARG A 33 10.50 -8.74 11.17
C ARG A 33 10.97 -7.44 10.51
N GLN A 34 10.10 -6.43 10.40
CA GLN A 34 10.44 -5.14 9.82
C GLN A 34 11.59 -4.46 10.58
N LEU A 35 11.58 -4.53 11.92
CA LEU A 35 12.65 -3.98 12.74
C LEU A 35 13.98 -4.70 12.46
N SER A 36 13.96 -6.02 12.36
CA SER A 36 15.15 -6.83 12.01
C SER A 36 15.70 -6.51 10.60
N GLN A 37 14.80 -6.35 9.62
CA GLN A 37 15.14 -5.94 8.26
C GLN A 37 15.81 -4.56 8.23
N LEU A 38 15.25 -3.57 8.93
CA LEU A 38 15.83 -2.23 9.04
C LEU A 38 17.20 -2.24 9.73
N ASN A 39 17.38 -3.05 10.78
CA ASN A 39 18.67 -3.22 11.44
C ASN A 39 19.72 -3.80 10.49
N THR A 40 19.32 -4.75 9.64
CA THR A 40 20.19 -5.34 8.62
C THR A 40 20.63 -4.30 7.60
N LEU A 41 19.69 -3.55 7.02
CA LEU A 41 20.00 -2.46 6.07
C LEU A 41 20.89 -1.39 6.69
N THR A 42 20.60 -1.00 7.94
CA THR A 42 21.39 0.00 8.67
C THR A 42 22.82 -0.49 8.91
N THR A 43 22.99 -1.76 9.28
CA THR A 43 24.31 -2.37 9.51
C THR A 43 25.12 -2.41 8.21
N LEU A 44 24.50 -2.83 7.10
CA LEU A 44 25.14 -2.89 5.79
C LEU A 44 25.51 -1.47 5.28
N ALA A 45 24.61 -0.50 5.41
CA ALA A 45 24.90 0.89 5.04
C ALA A 45 26.04 1.48 5.90
N ALA A 46 26.03 1.21 7.20
CA ALA A 46 27.09 1.67 8.10
C ALA A 46 28.45 1.05 7.77
N SER A 47 28.52 -0.22 7.35
CA SER A 47 29.77 -0.86 6.95
C SER A 47 30.35 -0.22 5.68
N ILE A 48 29.50 0.09 4.71
CA ILE A 48 29.87 0.81 3.47
C ILE A 48 30.42 2.21 3.79
N CYS A 49 29.80 2.92 4.73
CA CYS A 49 30.22 4.27 5.11
C CYS A 49 31.55 4.32 5.87
N ARG A 50 31.89 3.27 6.63
CA ARG A 50 33.11 3.22 7.46
C ARG A 50 34.39 3.00 6.65
N ILE A 51 34.30 2.43 5.45
CA ILE A 51 35.46 2.03 4.66
C ILE A 51 35.68 3.05 3.52
N PRO A 52 36.71 3.91 3.61
CA PRO A 52 37.04 4.83 2.53
C PRO A 52 37.66 4.07 1.35
N ALA A 53 37.12 4.29 0.15
CA ALA A 53 37.57 3.62 -1.06
C ALA A 53 38.67 4.41 -1.79
N ILE A 54 39.92 4.10 -1.49
CA ILE A 54 41.09 4.81 -2.04
C ILE A 54 41.56 4.19 -3.37
N THR A 55 41.52 2.87 -3.49
CA THR A 55 41.97 2.13 -4.68
C THR A 55 40.82 1.79 -5.62
N SER A 56 41.13 1.43 -6.86
CA SER A 56 40.13 0.97 -7.82
C SER A 56 39.38 -0.27 -7.35
N ASP A 57 40.09 -1.25 -6.81
CA ASP A 57 39.51 -2.49 -6.30
C ASP A 57 38.56 -2.23 -5.12
N GLU A 58 38.93 -1.30 -4.23
CA GLU A 58 38.06 -0.93 -3.11
C GLU A 58 36.80 -0.20 -3.59
N ARG A 59 36.91 0.65 -4.62
CA ARG A 59 35.72 1.27 -5.24
C ARG A 59 34.81 0.23 -5.88
N HIS A 60 35.38 -0.78 -6.54
CA HIS A 60 34.59 -1.86 -7.14
C HIS A 60 33.89 -2.70 -6.06
N ARG A 61 34.61 -3.09 -5.00
CA ARG A 61 34.04 -3.79 -3.85
C ARG A 61 32.91 -2.98 -3.20
N ARG A 62 33.11 -1.67 -3.03
CA ARG A 62 32.09 -0.76 -2.50
C ARG A 62 30.86 -0.70 -3.40
N GLN A 63 31.05 -0.67 -4.72
CA GLN A 63 29.95 -0.72 -5.68
C GLN A 63 29.14 -2.01 -5.55
N THR A 64 29.81 -3.16 -5.44
CA THR A 64 29.12 -4.45 -5.21
C THR A 64 28.34 -4.47 -3.89
N MET A 65 28.87 -3.89 -2.80
CA MET A 65 28.13 -3.79 -1.54
C MET A 65 26.90 -2.87 -1.64
N LEU A 66 26.99 -1.80 -2.44
CA LEU A 66 25.85 -0.92 -2.71
C LEU A 66 24.77 -1.62 -3.52
N GLU A 67 25.16 -2.40 -4.53
CA GLU A 67 24.23 -3.24 -5.30
C GLU A 67 23.51 -4.25 -4.38
N LEU A 68 24.26 -4.94 -3.51
CA LEU A 68 23.69 -5.85 -2.52
C LEU A 68 22.72 -5.14 -1.56
N LEU A 69 23.04 -3.90 -1.12
CA LEU A 69 22.15 -3.10 -0.27
C LEU A 69 20.82 -2.81 -0.97
N VAL A 70 20.89 -2.40 -2.25
CA VAL A 70 19.71 -2.10 -3.06
C VAL A 70 18.87 -3.35 -3.26
N ASP A 71 19.47 -4.45 -3.69
CA ASP A 71 18.78 -5.73 -3.93
C ASP A 71 18.07 -6.22 -2.65
N THR A 72 18.76 -6.12 -1.50
CA THR A 72 18.18 -6.51 -0.20
C THR A 72 17.01 -5.61 0.19
N ALA A 73 17.14 -4.29 -0.02
CA ALA A 73 16.08 -3.34 0.29
C ALA A 73 14.85 -3.55 -0.60
N GLU A 74 15.04 -3.78 -1.90
CA GLU A 74 13.95 -4.10 -2.83
C GLU A 74 13.24 -5.39 -2.44
N GLN A 75 13.98 -6.42 -2.02
CA GLN A 75 13.38 -7.66 -1.57
C GLN A 75 12.51 -7.45 -0.32
N TYR A 76 12.99 -6.72 0.68
CA TYR A 76 12.18 -6.37 1.86
C TYR A 76 10.95 -5.53 1.50
N GLN A 77 11.07 -4.63 0.52
CA GLN A 77 9.93 -3.85 0.04
C GLN A 77 8.85 -4.75 -0.57
N ARG A 78 9.21 -5.69 -1.44
CA ARG A 78 8.26 -6.63 -2.07
C ARG A 78 7.54 -7.50 -1.04
N GLU A 79 8.26 -7.96 -0.02
CA GLU A 79 7.67 -8.72 1.10
C GLU A 79 6.66 -7.85 1.86
N LEU A 80 7.01 -6.59 2.13
CA LEU A 80 6.13 -5.65 2.83
C LEU A 80 4.88 -5.26 2.02
N GLU A 81 4.98 -5.15 0.70
CA GLU A 81 3.83 -4.88 -0.17
C GLU A 81 2.77 -5.98 -0.04
N CYS A 82 3.18 -7.24 -0.04
CA CYS A 82 2.29 -8.39 0.20
C CYS A 82 1.59 -8.31 1.57
N ASP A 83 2.35 -8.02 2.63
CA ASP A 83 1.79 -7.88 3.98
C ASP A 83 0.81 -6.70 4.07
N ARG A 84 1.16 -5.57 3.44
CA ARG A 84 0.31 -4.37 3.40
C ARG A 84 -1.04 -4.66 2.74
N GLU A 85 -1.07 -5.40 1.64
CA GLU A 85 -2.32 -5.81 0.99
C GLU A 85 -3.20 -6.66 1.92
N LEU A 86 -2.62 -7.63 2.61
CA LEU A 86 -3.33 -8.46 3.58
C LEU A 86 -3.94 -7.63 4.71
N TYR A 87 -3.14 -6.77 5.35
CA TYR A 87 -3.63 -5.92 6.45
C TYR A 87 -4.65 -4.88 5.98
N GLN A 88 -4.56 -4.41 4.73
CA GLN A 88 -5.58 -3.54 4.14
C GLN A 88 -6.93 -4.25 4.03
N VAL A 89 -6.95 -5.50 3.57
CA VAL A 89 -8.19 -6.31 3.49
C VAL A 89 -8.81 -6.49 4.88
N ILE A 90 -7.99 -6.82 5.88
CA ILE A 90 -8.44 -7.01 7.26
C ILE A 90 -9.00 -5.70 7.84
N ALA A 91 -8.34 -4.57 7.59
CA ALA A 91 -8.80 -3.27 8.06
C ALA A 91 -10.13 -2.84 7.40
N LEU A 92 -10.33 -3.16 6.12
CA LEU A 92 -11.59 -2.91 5.42
C LEU A 92 -12.73 -3.78 5.97
N ASP A 93 -12.47 -5.08 6.18
CA ASP A 93 -13.43 -5.98 6.83
C ASP A 93 -13.80 -5.50 8.24
N ALA A 94 -12.81 -5.10 9.04
CA ALA A 94 -13.03 -4.60 10.39
C ALA A 94 -13.89 -3.33 10.44
N LYS A 95 -13.79 -2.47 9.41
CA LYS A 95 -14.63 -1.27 9.28
C LYS A 95 -16.07 -1.59 8.87
N GLY A 96 -16.40 -2.86 8.62
CA GLY A 96 -17.70 -3.25 8.08
C GLY A 96 -17.93 -2.64 6.70
N VAL A 97 -16.86 -2.19 6.02
CA VAL A 97 -16.89 -1.93 4.60
C VAL A 97 -16.84 -3.33 4.03
N PRO A 98 -17.98 -3.92 3.59
CA PRO A 98 -17.89 -5.17 2.87
C PRO A 98 -16.85 -4.91 1.80
N GLN A 99 -15.89 -5.82 1.62
CA GLN A 99 -15.31 -5.96 0.30
C GLN A 99 -16.52 -6.00 -0.59
N SER A 100 -16.82 -4.89 -1.24
CA SER A 100 -17.72 -4.90 -2.36
C SER A 100 -16.96 -5.81 -3.28
N ARG A 101 -17.27 -7.11 -3.24
CA ARG A 101 -16.91 -8.01 -4.30
C ARG A 101 -17.33 -7.20 -5.50
N ILE A 102 -16.35 -6.75 -6.26
CA ILE A 102 -16.61 -6.16 -7.55
C ILE A 102 -17.04 -7.39 -8.33
N THR A 103 -18.31 -7.77 -8.16
CA THR A 103 -18.96 -8.74 -9.01
C THR A 103 -18.81 -8.20 -10.42
N ALA A 104 -18.73 -9.07 -11.41
CA ALA A 104 -18.59 -8.62 -12.80
C ALA A 104 -19.58 -7.48 -13.13
N SER A 105 -20.83 -7.61 -12.65
CA SER A 105 -21.89 -6.60 -12.72
C SER A 105 -21.57 -5.25 -12.06
N ARG A 106 -20.95 -5.25 -10.88
CA ARG A 106 -20.55 -4.04 -10.17
C ARG A 106 -19.32 -3.39 -10.82
N ALA A 107 -18.41 -4.18 -11.37
CA ALA A 107 -17.30 -3.69 -12.20
C ALA A 107 -17.83 -2.99 -13.45
N THR A 108 -18.77 -3.62 -14.18
CA THR A 108 -19.35 -3.05 -15.39
C THR A 108 -20.06 -1.75 -15.09
N ARG A 109 -20.80 -1.69 -13.97
CA ARG A 109 -21.49 -0.49 -13.54
C ARG A 109 -20.53 0.64 -13.16
N LEU A 110 -19.46 0.35 -12.42
CA LEU A 110 -18.44 1.36 -12.09
C LEU A 110 -17.71 1.89 -13.34
N LEU A 111 -17.42 1.02 -14.31
CA LEU A 111 -16.85 1.42 -15.60
C LEU A 111 -17.83 2.29 -16.41
N ALA A 112 -19.12 1.97 -16.37
CA ALA A 112 -20.15 2.76 -17.05
C ALA A 112 -20.40 4.12 -16.36
N GLU A 113 -20.34 4.18 -15.03
CA GLU A 113 -20.42 5.44 -14.27
C GLU A 113 -19.18 6.31 -14.57
N ALA A 114 -17.98 5.72 -14.61
CA ALA A 114 -16.75 6.44 -14.97
C ALA A 114 -16.75 6.96 -16.42
N SER A 115 -17.29 6.19 -17.37
CA SER A 115 -17.40 6.64 -18.77
C SER A 115 -18.43 7.76 -18.94
N GLN A 116 -19.51 7.77 -18.16
CA GLN A 116 -20.48 8.88 -18.15
C GLN A 116 -19.87 10.15 -17.55
N ILE A 117 -19.07 10.03 -16.49
CA ILE A 117 -18.35 11.17 -15.90
C ILE A 117 -17.35 11.74 -16.90
N ALA A 118 -16.59 10.89 -17.60
CA ALA A 118 -15.67 11.32 -18.66
C ALA A 118 -16.37 11.98 -19.87
N GLN A 119 -17.63 11.62 -20.13
CA GLN A 119 -18.47 12.28 -21.16
C GLN A 119 -19.13 13.57 -20.67
N GLN A 120 -19.14 13.79 -19.35
CA GLN A 120 -19.68 14.98 -18.69
C GLN A 120 -18.61 16.02 -18.32
N GLU A 121 -17.34 15.79 -18.61
CA GLU A 121 -16.32 16.84 -18.67
C GLU A 121 -16.34 17.47 -20.08
N PRO A 122 -17.11 18.55 -20.33
CA PRO A 122 -16.84 19.39 -21.47
C PRO A 122 -15.55 20.18 -21.20
N GLU A 123 -14.70 20.19 -22.22
CA GLU A 123 -13.51 21.01 -22.32
C GLU A 123 -13.74 22.43 -21.77
N SER A 124 -13.06 22.76 -20.67
CA SER A 124 -12.86 24.15 -20.24
C SER A 124 -11.39 24.44 -19.99
N SER A 125 -10.54 23.96 -20.90
CA SER A 125 -9.15 24.40 -20.99
C SER A 125 -8.71 24.37 -22.45
N GLY A 126 -8.99 25.45 -23.18
CA GLY A 126 -8.41 25.66 -24.50
C GLY A 126 -9.28 26.47 -25.46
N SER A 127 -9.37 27.79 -25.27
CA SER A 127 -9.53 28.65 -26.45
C SER A 127 -8.56 29.81 -26.37
N ALA A 128 -7.60 29.71 -27.28
CA ALA A 128 -6.52 30.64 -27.52
C ALA A 128 -7.07 32.04 -27.85
N VAL A 129 -6.42 33.05 -27.28
CA VAL A 129 -6.50 34.44 -27.74
C VAL A 129 -5.91 34.49 -29.15
N THR A 130 -6.76 34.62 -30.16
CA THR A 130 -6.35 34.90 -31.53
C THR A 130 -6.21 36.41 -31.70
N LEU A 131 -4.96 36.88 -31.76
CA LEU A 131 -4.56 38.18 -32.29
C LEU A 131 -4.99 38.30 -33.76
N GLN A 132 -5.69 39.38 -34.13
CA GLN A 132 -5.71 39.88 -35.50
C GLN A 132 -5.50 41.40 -35.52
N HIS A 133 -4.77 41.78 -36.58
CA HIS A 133 -4.19 43.08 -36.92
C HIS A 133 -5.22 44.18 -37.17
#